data_AF-A0A0K1EHY8-F1
#
_entry.id   AF-A0A0K1EHY8-F1
#
_cell.length_a   1.000
_cell.length_b   1.000
_cell.length_c   1.000
_cell.angle_alpha   90.00
_cell.angle_beta   90.00
_cell.angle_gamma   90.00
#
_symmetry.space_group_name_H-M   'P 1'
#
loop_
_entity.id
_entity.type
_entity.pdbx_description
1 polymer ?
#
loop_
_entity_poly.entity_id
_entity_poly.type
_entity_poly.pdbx_seq_one_letter_code
_entity_poly.pdbx_strand_id
1 'polypeptide(L)'
;MSSFQAKLSRLPSMGSGSRGASPRPAGGEPGAAAQQRLVTVDTDPIEASALTPEAGSPETKAPEAGSPETRSVHELESVRELMVDVPPEAERSPEAERSPEANRRVEERLGSQRVASGSHRPSLEELRERIARIVGRGAQLPPRADPARGELPFFVERTEEGPLYTNRVRALPAARVGRAPLVAARTADPAMLALLALDPGLAGCDVQRALYLDTETTGLAGGTGTVPFLIGLAWHDGSSAEEGGSGFVVEQLLLRRLGEEGPMLRRLSERLAAASMIVTYNGKAFDMPLLRTRFVMNRLPPPPEPPHLDLVHVARRIHKGRLRSRTLIALEHEVLGRVRIGDTPGGEIVAAYAHFLRTGDEDALLGVVEHNSADVLAMVALVGLYGEPLGSLIGEDLAGVAATLQRAGAIERAAELAEAAVAQGGGAAALKARGDIARARGDRARALQDYEALSAEVDDAGVRLALAKLYEHHVRSFAQALELVERGTAEAEPARARRRARLQRKMERAAGEPAEVASPRKGRRRQAP
;
A
#
# COMPACT_ATOMS: atom_id res chain seq x y z
N MET A 1 34.11 -41.22 13.21
CA MET A 1 35.13 -42.18 13.71
C MET A 1 36.10 -41.44 14.62
N SER A 2 36.74 -42.16 15.55
CA SER A 2 37.70 -41.65 16.55
C SER A 2 37.12 -40.78 17.69
N SER A 3 36.91 -41.44 18.83
CA SER A 3 36.75 -40.86 20.16
C SER A 3 38.07 -40.24 20.68
N PHE A 4 38.01 -39.39 21.70
CA PHE A 4 38.75 -39.60 22.96
C PHE A 4 38.12 -38.79 24.12
N GLN A 5 38.46 -39.13 25.36
CA GLN A 5 37.56 -39.03 26.51
C GLN A 5 38.20 -38.34 27.74
N ALA A 6 37.33 -37.74 28.58
CA ALA A 6 37.47 -37.54 30.03
C ALA A 6 38.50 -36.53 30.62
N LYS A 7 38.04 -35.69 31.56
CA LYS A 7 38.11 -36.03 33.00
C LYS A 7 37.23 -35.13 33.89
N LEU A 8 36.92 -35.65 35.09
CA LEU A 8 36.00 -35.09 36.09
C LEU A 8 36.71 -34.31 37.23
N SER A 9 35.89 -33.46 37.87
CA SER A 9 35.77 -33.17 39.31
C SER A 9 36.87 -32.43 40.11
N ARG A 10 36.42 -31.37 40.84
CA ARG A 10 36.59 -31.18 42.30
C ARG A 10 35.66 -30.10 42.87
N LEU A 11 34.91 -30.46 43.93
CA LEU A 11 34.16 -29.63 44.91
C LEU A 11 35.13 -29.14 46.02
N PRO A 12 34.81 -28.29 47.05
CA PRO A 12 33.53 -28.04 47.78
C PRO A 12 33.12 -26.54 47.93
N SER A 13 31.85 -26.15 48.18
CA SER A 13 30.93 -26.33 49.33
C SER A 13 31.20 -25.46 50.58
N MET A 14 30.36 -24.42 50.73
CA MET A 14 29.74 -23.84 51.94
C MET A 14 28.37 -23.25 51.48
N GLY A 15 27.30 -23.07 52.28
CA GLY A 15 27.05 -23.39 53.68
C GLY A 15 25.55 -23.17 54.07
N SER A 16 25.24 -23.19 55.37
CA SER A 16 23.94 -22.90 56.03
C SER A 16 23.53 -21.41 55.99
N GLY A 17 22.26 -20.97 56.07
CA GLY A 17 20.99 -21.64 56.39
C GLY A 17 20.26 -20.96 57.58
N SER A 18 18.97 -20.58 57.45
CA SER A 18 18.08 -20.28 58.60
C SER A 18 16.58 -20.35 58.22
N ARG A 19 15.70 -20.51 59.22
CA ARG A 19 14.23 -20.62 59.08
C ARG A 19 13.56 -19.30 59.50
N GLY A 20 12.44 -18.91 58.88
CA GLY A 20 11.64 -17.74 59.29
C GLY A 20 10.19 -17.83 58.81
N ALA A 21 9.25 -17.61 59.74
CA ALA A 21 7.81 -17.89 59.64
C ALA A 21 7.01 -17.13 58.57
N SER A 22 5.88 -17.72 58.17
CA SER A 22 4.79 -17.07 57.42
C SER A 22 4.02 -16.04 58.28
N PRO A 23 3.37 -15.07 57.62
CA PRO A 23 1.97 -14.80 57.95
C PRO A 23 1.05 -14.70 56.71
N ARG A 24 -0.18 -15.20 56.85
CA ARG A 24 -1.39 -14.71 56.15
C ARG A 24 -1.95 -13.50 56.96
N PRO A 25 -2.88 -12.66 56.46
CA PRO A 25 -3.77 -12.86 55.31
C PRO A 25 -3.97 -11.62 54.39
N ALA A 26 -4.71 -11.80 53.28
CA ALA A 26 -5.85 -10.95 52.87
C ALA A 26 -6.35 -11.44 51.48
N GLY A 27 -7.66 -11.35 51.24
CA GLY A 27 -8.24 -11.68 49.94
C GLY A 27 -8.18 -10.49 48.97
N GLY A 28 -7.85 -10.76 47.72
CA GLY A 28 -8.00 -9.86 46.59
C GLY A 28 -8.02 -10.71 45.33
N GLU A 29 -9.04 -10.54 44.49
CA GLU A 29 -9.14 -11.25 43.22
C GLU A 29 -8.01 -10.79 42.28
N PRO A 30 -7.26 -11.69 41.63
CA PRO A 30 -6.35 -11.29 40.58
C PRO A 30 -7.18 -10.91 39.35
N GLY A 31 -7.34 -9.59 39.14
CA GLY A 31 -7.86 -9.06 37.88
C GLY A 31 -7.07 -9.60 36.68
N ALA A 32 -7.76 -9.78 35.55
CA ALA A 32 -7.24 -10.51 34.39
C ALA A 32 -5.92 -9.92 33.84
N ALA A 33 -4.80 -10.51 34.26
CA ALA A 33 -3.49 -10.21 33.70
C ALA A 33 -3.42 -10.75 32.26
N ALA A 34 -3.48 -9.85 31.28
CA ALA A 34 -3.29 -10.20 29.89
C ALA A 34 -1.89 -10.82 29.69
N GLN A 35 -1.85 -12.12 29.41
CA GLN A 35 -0.60 -12.85 29.19
C GLN A 35 -0.01 -12.45 27.84
N GLN A 36 1.14 -11.79 27.86
CA GLN A 36 1.80 -11.27 26.67
C GLN A 36 2.89 -12.24 26.21
N ARG A 37 2.92 -12.55 24.91
CA ARG A 37 4.03 -13.31 24.30
C ARG A 37 4.96 -12.35 23.54
N LEU A 38 6.26 -12.57 23.71
CA LEU A 38 7.32 -11.94 22.92
C LEU A 38 7.58 -12.83 21.70
N VAL A 39 7.70 -12.25 20.51
CA VAL A 39 8.04 -13.01 19.29
C VAL A 39 9.37 -12.55 18.72
N THR A 40 10.27 -13.52 18.54
CA THR A 40 11.45 -13.41 17.66
C THR A 40 11.01 -13.73 16.24
N VAL A 41 11.17 -12.77 15.33
CA VAL A 41 11.14 -13.07 13.89
C VAL A 41 12.53 -13.53 13.51
N ASP A 42 12.67 -14.74 12.96
CA ASP A 42 13.98 -15.30 12.63
C ASP A 42 14.73 -14.40 11.64
N THR A 43 15.97 -14.06 12.02
CA THR A 43 16.91 -13.30 11.19
C THR A 43 18.09 -14.18 10.84
N ASP A 44 18.10 -14.73 9.63
CA ASP A 44 19.31 -15.36 9.09
C ASP A 44 20.40 -14.31 8.87
N PRO A 45 21.65 -14.56 9.29
CA PRO A 45 22.75 -13.64 9.10
C PRO A 45 23.24 -13.66 7.65
N ILE A 46 23.20 -12.51 6.97
CA ILE A 46 23.87 -12.31 5.68
C ILE A 46 25.38 -12.20 5.92
N GLU A 47 26.17 -13.05 5.27
CA GLU A 47 27.64 -12.97 5.33
C GLU A 47 28.14 -11.66 4.71
N ALA A 48 28.79 -10.83 5.52
CA ALA A 48 29.40 -9.59 5.06
C ALA A 48 30.78 -9.87 4.45
N SER A 49 30.87 -9.78 3.11
CA SER A 49 32.17 -9.81 2.42
C SER A 49 32.96 -8.54 2.74
N ALA A 50 34.21 -8.72 3.21
CA ALA A 50 35.04 -7.63 3.68
C ALA A 50 35.73 -6.87 2.54
N LEU A 51 35.62 -5.54 2.58
CA LEU A 51 36.48 -4.61 1.85
C LEU A 51 36.96 -3.53 2.82
N THR A 52 38.28 -3.45 3.01
CA THR A 52 38.93 -2.50 3.91
C THR A 52 38.97 -1.09 3.31
N PRO A 53 38.88 -0.02 4.12
CA PRO A 53 38.87 1.35 3.61
C PRO A 53 40.28 1.90 3.39
N GLU A 54 40.47 2.70 2.34
CA GLU A 54 41.55 3.69 2.27
C GLU A 54 41.06 5.05 2.75
N ALA A 55 41.95 5.80 3.41
CA ALA A 55 41.64 7.05 4.08
C ALA A 55 41.78 8.28 3.17
N GLY A 56 40.92 9.28 3.37
CA GLY A 56 40.99 10.55 2.65
C GLY A 56 40.06 11.61 3.23
N SER A 57 40.50 12.30 4.29
CA SER A 57 39.88 13.56 4.72
C SER A 57 40.20 14.66 3.70
N PRO A 58 39.34 15.69 3.58
CA PRO A 58 39.63 16.88 4.37
C PRO A 58 38.40 17.55 5.01
N GLU A 59 38.70 18.45 5.94
CA GLU A 59 37.76 19.27 6.71
C GLU A 59 36.95 20.23 5.83
N THR A 60 35.72 20.59 6.26
CA THR A 60 35.22 21.96 6.05
C THR A 60 34.09 22.34 7.03
N LYS A 61 34.39 23.40 7.79
CA LYS A 61 33.55 24.25 8.67
C LYS A 61 32.01 24.13 8.61
N ALA A 62 31.41 24.02 9.79
CA ALA A 62 30.04 24.44 10.07
C ALA A 62 29.86 25.98 9.94
N PRO A 63 28.60 26.44 9.85
CA PRO A 63 28.18 27.46 10.81
C PRO A 63 26.84 27.19 11.52
N GLU A 64 26.88 27.53 12.80
CA GLU A 64 25.87 28.00 13.76
C GLU A 64 24.36 28.02 13.46
N ALA A 65 23.60 27.84 14.55
CA ALA A 65 22.15 27.79 14.60
C ALA A 65 21.48 29.18 14.58
N GLY A 66 20.26 29.22 14.03
CA GLY A 66 19.32 30.31 14.19
C GLY A 66 17.91 29.76 14.40
N SER A 67 17.18 30.30 15.37
CA SER A 67 15.78 30.00 15.68
C SER A 67 15.14 31.23 16.33
N PRO A 68 13.81 31.35 16.38
CA PRO A 68 12.87 31.13 15.27
C PRO A 68 11.97 32.37 15.09
N GLU A 69 11.58 32.73 13.86
CA GLU A 69 10.56 33.76 13.64
C GLU A 69 9.21 33.17 13.24
N THR A 70 8.22 33.44 14.10
CA THR A 70 6.79 33.23 13.89
C THR A 70 6.27 34.01 12.68
N ARG A 71 5.52 33.37 11.77
CA ARG A 71 4.57 34.09 10.90
C ARG A 71 3.20 33.42 10.86
N SER A 72 2.21 34.30 10.73
CA SER A 72 0.81 34.11 11.08
C SER A 72 0.02 33.25 10.10
N VAL A 73 -0.95 32.54 10.67
CA VAL A 73 -2.14 32.04 9.99
C VAL A 73 -2.92 33.23 9.40
N HIS A 74 -3.17 33.23 8.09
CA HIS A 74 -4.39 33.73 7.42
C HIS A 74 -4.12 33.89 5.91
N GLU A 75 -4.84 33.11 5.08
CA GLU A 75 -5.54 33.52 3.85
C GLU A 75 -5.98 32.27 3.07
N LEU A 76 -7.09 31.69 3.51
CA LEU A 76 -7.89 30.75 2.73
C LEU A 76 -9.21 31.43 2.42
N GLU A 77 -9.41 31.89 1.18
CA GLU A 77 -10.73 32.05 0.59
C GLU A 77 -10.65 32.21 -0.93
N SER A 78 -11.74 31.88 -1.64
CA SER A 78 -11.91 31.98 -3.10
C SER A 78 -11.26 30.90 -3.98
N VAL A 79 -11.84 29.70 -4.03
CA VAL A 79 -12.52 29.19 -5.26
C VAL A 79 -13.67 28.27 -4.84
N ARG A 80 -14.90 28.59 -5.27
CA ARG A 80 -16.08 27.70 -5.22
C ARG A 80 -16.74 27.72 -6.61
N GLU A 81 -17.38 26.61 -6.97
CA GLU A 81 -18.05 26.35 -8.27
C GLU A 81 -17.05 26.11 -9.44
N LEU A 82 -17.03 24.94 -10.11
CA LEU A 82 -18.16 24.27 -10.76
C LEU A 82 -17.97 22.75 -10.95
N MET A 83 -19.11 22.06 -10.88
CA MET A 83 -19.50 20.81 -11.56
C MET A 83 -18.83 19.46 -11.24
N VAL A 84 -19.73 18.54 -10.88
CA VAL A 84 -19.60 17.09 -10.85
C VAL A 84 -19.47 16.56 -12.28
N ASP A 85 -18.58 15.58 -12.50
CA ASP A 85 -18.80 14.57 -13.53
C ASP A 85 -18.22 13.22 -13.08
N VAL A 86 -18.95 12.13 -13.32
CA VAL A 86 -18.62 10.78 -12.83
C VAL A 86 -17.99 9.98 -13.96
N PRO A 87 -16.76 9.44 -13.81
CA PRO A 87 -16.15 8.63 -14.86
C PRO A 87 -16.86 7.27 -14.99
N PRO A 88 -17.14 6.79 -16.21
CA PRO A 88 -17.77 5.50 -16.44
C PRO A 88 -16.82 4.31 -16.25
N GLU A 89 -17.40 3.12 -16.32
CA GLU A 89 -16.86 1.83 -15.86
C GLU A 89 -15.61 1.35 -16.61
N ALA A 90 -14.86 0.45 -15.95
CA ALA A 90 -13.60 -0.09 -16.43
C ALA A 90 -13.76 -1.03 -17.64
N GLU A 91 -12.85 -0.89 -18.61
CA GLU A 91 -12.77 -1.70 -19.82
C GLU A 91 -12.52 -3.19 -19.50
N ARG A 92 -13.26 -4.08 -20.19
CA ARG A 92 -12.96 -5.51 -20.24
C ARG A 92 -12.04 -5.82 -21.43
N SER A 93 -11.07 -6.70 -21.23
CA SER A 93 -10.22 -7.24 -22.30
C SER A 93 -11.03 -8.01 -23.37
N PRO A 94 -10.58 -8.04 -24.63
CA PRO A 94 -11.39 -8.51 -25.75
C PRO A 94 -11.50 -10.05 -25.82
N GLU A 95 -12.72 -10.55 -26.02
CA GLU A 95 -12.95 -11.94 -26.40
C GLU A 95 -12.77 -12.13 -27.92
N ALA A 96 -12.18 -13.26 -28.31
CA ALA A 96 -11.93 -13.56 -29.72
C ALA A 96 -13.23 -13.93 -30.46
N GLU A 97 -13.49 -13.28 -31.60
CA GLU A 97 -14.64 -13.54 -32.46
C GLU A 97 -14.65 -14.99 -32.96
N ARG A 98 -15.75 -15.71 -32.69
CA ARG A 98 -16.01 -17.05 -33.25
C ARG A 98 -16.93 -16.95 -34.47
N SER A 99 -16.66 -17.75 -35.50
CA SER A 99 -17.36 -17.62 -36.78
C SER A 99 -18.86 -18.01 -36.71
N PRO A 100 -19.71 -17.48 -37.61
CA PRO A 100 -21.15 -17.77 -37.63
C PRO A 100 -21.51 -19.27 -37.78
N GLU A 101 -20.62 -20.08 -38.36
CA GLU A 101 -20.85 -21.52 -38.54
C GLU A 101 -20.75 -22.31 -37.22
N ALA A 102 -19.99 -21.82 -36.24
CA ALA A 102 -19.92 -22.44 -34.92
C ALA A 102 -21.25 -22.32 -34.18
N ASN A 103 -21.96 -21.19 -34.33
CA ASN A 103 -23.24 -20.95 -33.67
C ASN A 103 -24.35 -21.85 -34.24
N ARG A 104 -24.42 -22.04 -35.57
CA ARG A 104 -25.38 -22.98 -36.18
C ARG A 104 -25.24 -24.41 -35.67
N ARG A 105 -24.01 -24.91 -35.52
CA ARG A 105 -23.75 -26.27 -35.00
C ARG A 105 -24.11 -26.42 -33.51
N VAL A 106 -24.14 -25.33 -32.75
CA VAL A 106 -24.63 -25.31 -31.36
C VAL A 106 -26.16 -25.27 -31.35
N GLU A 107 -26.80 -24.48 -32.20
CA GLU A 107 -28.27 -24.44 -32.34
C GLU A 107 -28.86 -25.79 -32.81
N GLU A 108 -28.25 -26.46 -33.78
CA GLU A 108 -28.70 -27.80 -34.22
C GLU A 108 -28.56 -28.87 -33.12
N ARG A 109 -27.51 -28.78 -32.28
CA ARG A 109 -27.35 -29.65 -31.10
C ARG A 109 -28.34 -29.33 -29.97
N LEU A 110 -28.71 -28.06 -29.80
CA LEU A 110 -29.72 -27.63 -28.82
C LEU A 110 -31.15 -27.94 -29.28
N GLY A 111 -31.42 -27.94 -30.58
CA GLY A 111 -32.71 -28.34 -31.16
C GLY A 111 -32.97 -29.85 -31.06
N SER A 112 -31.94 -30.67 -31.20
CA SER A 112 -32.06 -32.14 -31.23
C SER A 112 -32.15 -32.81 -29.85
N GLN A 113 -31.86 -32.10 -28.75
CA GLN A 113 -32.08 -32.60 -27.37
C GLN A 113 -33.41 -32.15 -26.74
N ARG A 114 -34.33 -31.53 -27.51
CA ARG A 114 -35.60 -31.00 -26.99
C ARG A 114 -36.82 -31.93 -27.10
N VAL A 115 -36.62 -33.21 -27.39
CA VAL A 115 -37.69 -34.22 -27.41
C VAL A 115 -37.27 -35.44 -26.56
N ALA A 116 -37.56 -35.39 -25.25
CA ALA A 116 -37.86 -36.53 -24.35
C ALA A 116 -37.64 -36.24 -22.84
N SER A 117 -38.22 -35.17 -22.27
CA SER A 117 -38.73 -35.22 -20.89
C SER A 117 -39.82 -34.18 -20.68
N GLY A 118 -40.98 -34.61 -20.18
CA GLY A 118 -42.10 -33.72 -19.91
C GLY A 118 -41.83 -32.82 -18.71
N SER A 119 -42.12 -31.52 -18.84
CA SER A 119 -42.01 -30.56 -17.74
C SER A 119 -43.14 -30.74 -16.72
N HIS A 120 -43.02 -31.73 -15.84
CA HIS A 120 -43.85 -31.77 -14.63
C HIS A 120 -43.27 -30.75 -13.63
N ARG A 121 -43.99 -29.66 -13.37
CA ARG A 121 -43.71 -28.84 -12.19
C ARG A 121 -44.08 -29.70 -10.98
N PRO A 122 -43.15 -29.97 -10.04
CA PRO A 122 -43.46 -30.85 -8.93
C PRO A 122 -44.61 -30.27 -8.11
N SER A 123 -45.54 -31.13 -7.69
CA SER A 123 -46.66 -30.71 -6.87
C SER A 123 -46.18 -30.16 -5.52
N LEU A 124 -47.03 -29.38 -4.85
CA LEU A 124 -46.74 -28.90 -3.49
C LEU A 124 -46.48 -30.06 -2.50
N GLU A 125 -47.04 -31.22 -2.80
CA GLU A 125 -46.89 -32.46 -2.03
C GLU A 125 -45.55 -33.16 -2.33
N GLU A 126 -45.15 -33.27 -3.60
CA GLU A 126 -43.81 -33.75 -3.98
C GLU A 126 -42.71 -32.84 -3.45
N LEU A 127 -42.94 -31.52 -3.43
CA LEU A 127 -42.01 -30.56 -2.84
C LEU A 127 -41.92 -30.74 -1.32
N ARG A 128 -43.05 -30.95 -0.64
CA ARG A 128 -43.11 -31.27 0.79
C ARG A 128 -42.42 -32.60 1.12
N GLU A 129 -42.64 -33.66 0.34
CA GLU A 129 -41.93 -34.93 0.51
C GLU A 129 -40.43 -34.81 0.26
N ARG A 130 -40.02 -33.99 -0.71
CA ARG A 130 -38.59 -33.76 -1.02
C ARG A 130 -37.91 -32.99 0.10
N ILE A 131 -38.59 -31.99 0.68
CA ILE A 131 -38.18 -31.30 1.91
C ILE A 131 -38.15 -32.29 3.08
N ALA A 132 -39.18 -33.11 3.26
CA ALA A 132 -39.26 -34.12 4.33
C ALA A 132 -38.19 -35.22 4.18
N ARG A 133 -37.75 -35.56 2.97
CA ARG A 133 -36.60 -36.45 2.72
C ARG A 133 -35.25 -35.79 3.02
N ILE A 134 -35.12 -34.48 2.84
CA ILE A 134 -33.92 -33.72 3.18
C ILE A 134 -33.82 -33.51 4.70
N VAL A 135 -34.93 -33.13 5.34
CA VAL A 135 -35.04 -32.94 6.80
C VAL A 135 -35.03 -34.28 7.55
N GLY A 136 -35.67 -35.31 7.00
CA GLY A 136 -35.73 -36.67 7.54
C GLY A 136 -34.45 -37.48 7.32
N ARG A 137 -33.59 -37.08 6.38
CA ARG A 137 -32.16 -37.46 6.39
C ARG A 137 -31.43 -36.64 7.45
N GLY A 138 -31.82 -36.87 8.70
CA GLY A 138 -30.97 -36.64 9.87
C GLY A 138 -29.79 -37.61 9.82
N ALA A 139 -28.87 -37.40 8.88
CA ALA A 139 -27.49 -37.75 9.14
C ALA A 139 -27.15 -37.02 10.44
N GLN A 140 -26.79 -37.78 11.49
CA GLN A 140 -26.19 -37.17 12.67
C GLN A 140 -24.92 -36.48 12.18
N LEU A 141 -25.02 -35.16 11.98
CA LEU A 141 -23.84 -34.33 11.85
C LEU A 141 -22.99 -34.68 13.08
N PRO A 142 -21.70 -35.04 12.90
CA PRO A 142 -20.84 -35.28 14.04
C PRO A 142 -20.96 -34.07 14.96
N PRO A 143 -21.06 -34.27 16.30
CA PRO A 143 -21.28 -33.17 17.23
C PRO A 143 -20.23 -32.11 16.93
N ARG A 144 -20.69 -30.91 16.51
CA ARG A 144 -19.78 -29.82 16.13
C ARG A 144 -18.83 -29.63 17.29
N ALA A 145 -17.54 -29.81 17.03
CA ALA A 145 -16.51 -29.54 18.01
C ALA A 145 -16.73 -28.11 18.52
N ASP A 146 -16.60 -27.89 19.82
CA ASP A 146 -16.72 -26.57 20.41
C ASP A 146 -15.44 -25.80 20.10
N PRO A 147 -15.45 -24.81 19.18
CA PRO A 147 -14.26 -24.09 18.76
C PRO A 147 -13.93 -23.03 19.82
N ALA A 148 -13.85 -23.42 21.07
CA ALA A 148 -13.49 -22.60 22.23
C ALA A 148 -12.57 -23.37 23.19
N ARG A 149 -12.10 -24.57 22.79
CA ARG A 149 -11.46 -25.56 23.68
C ARG A 149 -10.03 -25.96 23.32
N GLY A 150 -9.51 -25.59 22.14
CA GLY A 150 -8.16 -25.97 21.70
C GLY A 150 -7.06 -24.93 22.01
N GLU A 151 -5.93 -25.13 21.32
CA GLU A 151 -4.60 -24.56 21.63
C GLU A 151 -4.19 -23.35 20.77
N LEU A 152 -5.08 -22.84 19.90
CA LEU A 152 -4.85 -21.60 19.15
C LEU A 152 -4.31 -20.48 20.08
N PRO A 153 -3.46 -19.56 19.59
CA PRO A 153 -2.80 -18.52 20.41
C PRO A 153 -3.76 -17.42 20.93
N PHE A 154 -5.07 -17.66 20.96
CA PHE A 154 -6.11 -16.72 21.33
C PHE A 154 -6.60 -16.97 22.76
N PHE A 155 -6.36 -16.01 23.63
CA PHE A 155 -6.93 -15.94 24.97
C PHE A 155 -8.41 -15.56 24.90
N VAL A 156 -9.19 -16.03 25.89
CA VAL A 156 -10.62 -15.70 26.00
C VAL A 156 -10.81 -14.59 27.03
N GLU A 157 -11.00 -13.36 26.57
CA GLU A 157 -11.49 -12.26 27.40
C GLU A 157 -13.02 -12.42 27.58
N ARG A 158 -13.53 -12.36 28.81
CA ARG A 158 -14.99 -12.39 29.07
C ARG A 158 -15.53 -10.97 29.06
N THR A 159 -16.50 -10.70 28.19
CA THR A 159 -17.21 -9.41 28.10
C THR A 159 -18.69 -9.60 28.42
N GLU A 160 -19.41 -8.51 28.67
CA GLU A 160 -20.86 -8.53 28.93
C GLU A 160 -21.68 -9.11 27.76
N GLU A 161 -21.16 -9.00 26.53
CA GLU A 161 -21.82 -9.49 25.31
C GLU A 161 -21.34 -10.88 24.86
N GLY A 162 -20.40 -11.49 25.57
CA GLY A 162 -19.88 -12.82 25.26
C GLY A 162 -18.35 -12.96 25.32
N PRO A 163 -17.80 -14.08 24.84
CA PRO A 163 -16.36 -14.29 24.76
C PRO A 163 -15.75 -13.45 23.63
N LEU A 164 -14.63 -12.79 23.91
CA LEU A 164 -13.74 -12.20 22.92
C LEU A 164 -12.47 -13.05 22.83
N TYR A 165 -12.20 -13.60 21.66
CA TYR A 165 -10.98 -14.38 21.40
C TYR A 165 -9.90 -13.46 20.84
N THR A 166 -8.82 -13.25 21.59
CA THR A 166 -7.74 -12.33 21.24
C THR A 166 -6.36 -12.95 21.36
N ASN A 167 -5.55 -12.84 20.30
CA ASN A 167 -4.10 -13.06 20.36
C ASN A 167 -3.44 -11.69 20.49
N ARG A 168 -2.46 -11.52 21.40
CA ARG A 168 -1.65 -10.31 21.51
C ARG A 168 -0.16 -10.64 21.58
N VAL A 169 0.58 -10.09 20.63
CA VAL A 169 2.03 -10.25 20.49
C VAL A 169 2.69 -8.88 20.54
N ARG A 170 3.83 -8.78 21.23
CA ARG A 170 4.70 -7.61 21.13
C ARG A 170 5.86 -7.91 20.19
N ALA A 171 5.99 -7.10 19.14
CA ALA A 171 7.18 -7.08 18.31
C ALA A 171 8.36 -6.50 19.11
N LEU A 172 9.54 -7.09 18.95
CA LEU A 172 10.78 -6.54 19.51
C LEU A 172 11.04 -5.13 18.93
N PRO A 173 11.63 -4.20 19.69
CA PRO A 173 12.00 -2.88 19.17
C PRO A 173 12.99 -2.92 17.99
N ALA A 174 13.78 -3.99 17.87
CA ALA A 174 14.67 -4.24 16.73
C ALA A 174 14.00 -4.96 15.55
N ALA A 175 12.69 -5.28 15.63
CA ALA A 175 11.99 -6.09 14.62
C ALA A 175 11.94 -5.42 13.24
N ARG A 176 11.94 -6.27 12.21
CA ARG A 176 11.99 -5.89 10.79
C ARG A 176 11.03 -6.73 9.97
N VAL A 177 10.66 -6.21 8.80
CA VAL A 177 10.07 -6.98 7.69
C VAL A 177 11.04 -6.91 6.53
N GLY A 178 11.73 -8.03 6.27
CA GLY A 178 12.90 -8.03 5.39
C GLY A 178 13.96 -7.05 5.89
N ARG A 179 14.41 -6.14 5.03
CA ARG A 179 15.39 -5.10 5.40
C ARG A 179 14.81 -3.94 6.22
N ALA A 180 13.50 -3.70 6.18
CA ALA A 180 12.87 -2.50 6.73
C ALA A 180 12.59 -2.63 8.24
N PRO A 181 13.14 -1.73 9.10
CA PRO A 181 12.87 -1.74 10.53
C PRO A 181 11.50 -1.16 10.86
N LEU A 182 10.74 -1.83 11.72
CA LEU A 182 9.39 -1.39 12.10
C LEU A 182 9.40 -0.03 12.82
N VAL A 183 10.45 0.25 13.60
CA VAL A 183 10.58 1.51 14.36
C VAL A 183 10.61 2.77 13.49
N ALA A 184 10.99 2.68 12.21
CA ALA A 184 10.93 3.83 11.29
C ALA A 184 9.50 4.36 11.11
N ALA A 185 8.48 3.52 11.27
CA ALA A 185 7.08 3.96 11.18
C ALA A 185 6.66 4.90 12.33
N ARG A 186 7.44 4.94 13.43
CA ARG A 186 7.21 5.86 14.57
C ARG A 186 7.71 7.28 14.31
N THR A 187 8.62 7.44 13.34
CA THR A 187 9.29 8.68 12.94
C THR A 187 8.95 9.11 11.51
N ALA A 188 8.12 8.33 10.81
CA ALA A 188 7.62 8.61 9.48
C ALA A 188 7.01 10.02 9.37
N ASP A 189 7.42 10.79 8.37
CA ASP A 189 6.89 12.14 8.13
C ASP A 189 5.43 12.08 7.62
N PRO A 190 4.42 12.54 8.39
CA PRO A 190 3.04 12.55 7.95
C PRO A 190 2.81 13.47 6.75
N ALA A 191 3.63 14.51 6.56
CA ALA A 191 3.54 15.38 5.39
C ALA A 191 3.98 14.63 4.11
N MET A 192 5.06 13.87 4.16
CA MET A 192 5.46 12.99 3.06
C MET A 192 4.39 11.95 2.74
N LEU A 193 3.82 11.29 3.77
CA LEU A 193 2.73 10.32 3.58
C LEU A 193 1.50 10.97 2.93
N ALA A 194 1.13 12.19 3.34
CA ALA A 194 0.04 12.97 2.73
C ALA A 194 0.29 13.30 1.25
N LEU A 195 1.51 13.74 0.91
CA LEU A 195 1.92 14.02 -0.48
C LEU A 195 1.87 12.75 -1.35
N LEU A 196 2.36 11.62 -0.83
CA LEU A 196 2.33 10.33 -1.53
C LEU A 196 0.92 9.75 -1.67
N ALA A 197 0.07 9.97 -0.68
CA ALA A 197 -1.35 9.60 -0.69
C ALA A 197 -2.19 10.48 -1.63
N LEU A 198 -1.72 11.69 -1.94
CA LEU A 198 -2.51 12.80 -2.50
C LEU A 198 -3.72 13.15 -1.60
N ASP A 199 -3.50 13.14 -0.29
CA ASP A 199 -4.52 13.37 0.73
C ASP A 199 -3.96 14.31 1.83
N PRO A 200 -4.21 15.64 1.74
CA PRO A 200 -3.73 16.60 2.73
C PRO A 200 -4.25 16.36 4.16
N GLY A 201 -5.35 15.61 4.33
CA GLY A 201 -5.91 15.28 5.65
C GLY A 201 -4.96 14.45 6.52
N LEU A 202 -4.00 13.76 5.91
CA LEU A 202 -3.00 12.95 6.62
C LEU A 202 -1.87 13.79 7.23
N ALA A 203 -1.61 15.01 6.75
CA ALA A 203 -0.42 15.78 7.14
C ALA A 203 -0.42 16.23 8.62
N GLY A 204 -1.60 16.33 9.23
CA GLY A 204 -1.78 16.65 10.66
C GLY A 204 -1.90 15.42 11.57
N CYS A 205 -1.72 14.20 11.05
CA CYS A 205 -1.88 12.97 11.84
C CYS A 205 -0.62 12.63 12.64
N ASP A 206 -0.82 12.18 13.88
CA ASP A 206 0.24 11.63 14.74
C ASP A 206 0.52 10.17 14.35
N VAL A 207 1.62 9.91 13.63
CA VAL A 207 1.97 8.55 13.17
C VAL A 207 2.21 7.54 14.29
N GLN A 208 2.52 7.97 15.52
CA GLN A 208 2.67 7.07 16.67
C GLN A 208 1.31 6.53 17.17
N ARG A 209 0.22 7.20 16.78
CA ARG A 209 -1.17 6.77 17.02
C ARG A 209 -1.85 6.19 15.77
N ALA A 210 -1.08 5.80 14.75
CA ALA A 210 -1.60 5.08 13.60
C ALA A 210 -2.08 3.67 14.00
N LEU A 211 -3.28 3.30 13.56
CA LEU A 211 -3.82 1.96 13.67
C LEU A 211 -3.73 1.26 12.31
N TYR A 212 -2.96 0.17 12.26
CA TYR A 212 -2.83 -0.70 11.10
C TYR A 212 -3.94 -1.75 11.17
N LEU A 213 -4.64 -1.99 10.07
CA LEU A 213 -5.81 -2.87 10.03
C LEU A 213 -5.84 -3.71 8.74
N ASP A 214 -6.07 -5.01 8.91
CA ASP A 214 -6.28 -6.02 7.86
C ASP A 214 -7.37 -7.01 8.31
N THR A 215 -8.19 -7.54 7.38
CA THR A 215 -9.25 -8.51 7.72
C THR A 215 -9.29 -9.74 6.82
N GLU A 216 -9.39 -10.91 7.45
CA GLU A 216 -9.71 -12.16 6.76
C GLU A 216 -11.21 -12.39 6.79
N THR A 217 -11.79 -12.73 5.64
CA THR A 217 -13.24 -12.69 5.43
C THR A 217 -13.78 -13.98 4.85
N THR A 218 -15.06 -14.28 5.09
CA THR A 218 -15.72 -15.48 4.55
C THR A 218 -16.02 -15.43 3.04
N GLY A 219 -15.64 -14.37 2.34
CA GLY A 219 -15.80 -14.31 0.89
C GLY A 219 -15.58 -12.93 0.26
N LEU A 220 -14.94 -12.93 -0.91
CA LEU A 220 -14.45 -11.75 -1.64
C LEU A 220 -15.53 -10.82 -2.23
N ALA A 221 -16.81 -11.20 -2.17
CA ALA A 221 -17.89 -10.52 -2.91
C ALA A 221 -18.59 -9.38 -2.15
N GLY A 222 -18.15 -9.06 -0.92
CA GLY A 222 -18.63 -7.88 -0.15
C GLY A 222 -20.14 -7.85 0.19
N GLY A 223 -20.87 -8.95 -0.01
CA GLY A 223 -22.30 -9.03 0.29
C GLY A 223 -22.58 -9.07 1.81
N THR A 224 -23.84 -8.89 2.20
CA THR A 224 -24.26 -8.89 3.63
C THR A 224 -24.00 -10.21 4.37
N GLY A 225 -23.73 -11.30 3.64
CA GLY A 225 -23.30 -12.59 4.18
C GLY A 225 -21.79 -12.74 4.41
N THR A 226 -20.96 -11.83 3.90
CA THR A 226 -19.53 -11.79 4.24
C THR A 226 -19.38 -11.32 5.69
N VAL A 227 -18.53 -12.01 6.45
CA VAL A 227 -18.09 -11.59 7.79
C VAL A 227 -16.57 -11.56 7.83
N PRO A 228 -15.95 -10.57 8.50
CA PRO A 228 -14.56 -10.68 8.91
C PRO A 228 -14.50 -11.71 10.04
N PHE A 229 -13.75 -12.79 9.84
CA PHE A 229 -13.56 -13.82 10.85
C PHE A 229 -12.24 -13.67 11.61
N LEU A 230 -11.26 -12.98 11.02
CA LEU A 230 -10.06 -12.53 11.71
C LEU A 230 -9.89 -11.04 11.42
N ILE A 231 -9.67 -10.24 12.46
CA ILE A 231 -9.29 -8.83 12.33
C ILE A 231 -7.90 -8.69 12.92
N GLY A 232 -6.92 -8.39 12.07
CA GLY A 232 -5.55 -8.09 12.45
C GLY A 232 -5.38 -6.60 12.68
N LEU A 233 -4.85 -6.23 13.84
CA LEU A 233 -4.59 -4.85 14.23
C LEU A 233 -3.13 -4.71 14.67
N ALA A 234 -2.51 -3.57 14.38
CA ALA A 234 -1.30 -3.16 15.08
C ALA A 234 -1.27 -1.67 15.40
N TRP A 235 -0.53 -1.31 16.44
CA TRP A 235 -0.23 0.07 16.83
C TRP A 235 1.08 0.11 17.62
N HIS A 236 1.66 1.30 17.76
CA HIS A 236 2.83 1.52 18.62
C HIS A 236 2.38 1.69 20.08
N ASP A 237 2.98 0.93 21.02
CA ASP A 237 2.63 1.06 22.43
C ASP A 237 3.58 2.01 23.18
N GLY A 238 3.23 3.29 23.16
CA GLY A 238 3.96 4.35 23.87
C GLY A 238 4.01 4.25 25.40
N SER A 239 3.35 3.27 26.04
CA SER A 239 3.34 3.14 27.51
C SER A 239 4.63 2.56 28.12
N SER A 240 5.46 1.90 27.31
CA SER A 240 6.69 1.23 27.75
C SER A 240 7.92 2.13 27.61
N ALA A 241 8.13 2.99 28.61
CA ALA A 241 9.31 3.86 28.73
C ALA A 241 10.47 3.23 29.54
N GLU A 242 10.27 2.05 30.14
CA GLU A 242 11.32 1.33 30.87
C GLU A 242 12.19 0.45 29.95
N GLU A 243 13.33 0.03 30.48
CA GLU A 243 14.53 -0.42 29.76
C GLU A 243 14.26 -1.54 28.73
N GLY A 244 14.24 -1.15 27.44
CA GLY A 244 14.00 -2.04 26.31
C GLY A 244 13.42 -1.28 25.11
N GLY A 245 12.53 -0.33 25.39
CA GLY A 245 11.90 0.53 24.38
C GLY A 245 10.58 -0.01 23.84
N SER A 246 9.73 0.90 23.39
CA SER A 246 8.38 0.59 22.92
C SER A 246 8.34 0.01 21.50
N GLY A 247 7.95 -1.26 21.42
CA GLY A 247 7.66 -1.97 20.16
C GLY A 247 6.23 -1.76 19.66
N PHE A 248 5.91 -2.40 18.53
CA PHE A 248 4.53 -2.51 18.05
C PHE A 248 3.80 -3.66 18.75
N VAL A 249 2.55 -3.44 19.11
CA VAL A 249 1.63 -4.51 19.51
C VAL A 249 0.89 -4.96 18.27
N VAL A 250 0.81 -6.27 18.06
CA VAL A 250 -0.14 -6.91 17.13
C VAL A 250 -1.26 -7.52 17.99
N GLU A 251 -2.51 -7.16 17.73
CA GLU A 251 -3.71 -7.78 18.32
C GLU A 251 -4.55 -8.38 17.21
N GLN A 252 -4.88 -9.65 17.33
CA GLN A 252 -5.77 -10.33 16.38
C GLN A 252 -7.04 -10.73 17.10
N LEU A 253 -8.19 -10.51 16.46
CA LEU A 253 -9.51 -10.82 17.01
C LEU A 253 -10.17 -11.90 16.15
N LEU A 254 -10.48 -13.06 16.75
CA LEU A 254 -10.98 -14.23 16.03
C LEU A 254 -12.47 -14.50 16.32
N LEU A 255 -13.28 -14.55 15.26
CA LEU A 255 -14.68 -14.97 15.31
C LEU A 255 -14.78 -16.50 15.29
N ARG A 256 -14.77 -17.14 16.45
CA ARG A 256 -14.84 -18.62 16.52
C ARG A 256 -16.24 -19.19 16.25
N ARG A 257 -17.31 -18.38 16.36
CA ARG A 257 -18.68 -18.74 15.97
C ARG A 257 -19.37 -17.56 15.28
N LEU A 258 -20.09 -17.84 14.20
CA LEU A 258 -20.90 -16.83 13.51
C LEU A 258 -21.99 -16.28 14.44
N GLY A 259 -22.14 -14.96 14.48
CA GLY A 259 -23.06 -14.25 15.39
C GLY A 259 -22.44 -13.79 16.72
N GLU A 260 -21.20 -14.17 17.04
CA GLU A 260 -20.46 -13.68 18.22
C GLU A 260 -19.58 -12.44 17.90
N GLU A 261 -20.01 -11.60 16.94
CA GLU A 261 -19.21 -10.47 16.43
C GLU A 261 -19.18 -9.25 17.36
N GLY A 262 -20.18 -9.09 18.25
CA GLY A 262 -20.35 -7.90 19.11
C GLY A 262 -19.08 -7.50 19.87
N PRO A 263 -18.49 -8.39 20.70
CA PRO A 263 -17.26 -8.09 21.44
C PRO A 263 -16.06 -7.71 20.54
N MET A 264 -15.93 -8.35 19.38
CA MET A 264 -14.87 -8.06 18.40
C MET A 264 -15.04 -6.67 17.78
N LEU A 265 -16.26 -6.32 17.37
CA LEU A 265 -16.58 -5.01 16.80
C LEU A 265 -16.45 -3.88 17.84
N ARG A 266 -16.78 -4.13 19.11
CA ARG A 266 -16.52 -3.17 20.20
C ARG A 266 -15.04 -2.91 20.42
N ARG A 267 -14.21 -3.96 20.51
CA ARG A 267 -12.75 -3.82 20.59
C ARG A 267 -12.18 -3.05 19.40
N LEU A 268 -12.66 -3.32 18.19
CA LEU A 268 -12.29 -2.54 17.01
C LEU A 268 -12.70 -1.06 17.14
N SER A 269 -13.91 -0.78 17.61
CA SER A 269 -14.42 0.58 17.82
C SER A 269 -13.57 1.37 18.83
N GLU A 270 -13.16 0.73 19.94
CA GLU A 270 -12.21 1.29 20.92
C GLU A 270 -10.88 1.68 20.27
N ARG A 271 -10.33 0.80 19.42
CA ARG A 271 -9.06 1.03 18.71
C ARG A 271 -9.17 2.14 17.67
N LEU A 272 -10.25 2.15 16.88
CA LEU A 272 -10.52 3.19 15.89
C LEU A 272 -10.69 4.58 16.53
N ALA A 273 -11.43 4.66 17.65
CA ALA A 273 -11.60 5.91 18.38
C ALA A 273 -10.31 6.43 19.05
N ALA A 274 -9.36 5.54 19.36
CA ALA A 274 -8.05 5.90 19.91
C ALA A 274 -7.03 6.32 18.83
N ALA A 275 -7.26 5.97 17.56
CA ALA A 275 -6.33 6.21 16.48
C ALA A 275 -6.34 7.67 15.99
N SER A 276 -5.17 8.17 15.58
CA SER A 276 -5.04 9.44 14.85
C SER A 276 -5.35 9.28 13.36
N MET A 277 -5.04 8.10 12.81
CA MET A 277 -5.20 7.69 11.42
C MET A 277 -5.30 6.17 11.33
N ILE A 278 -5.96 5.65 10.30
CA ILE A 278 -5.93 4.23 9.94
C ILE A 278 -5.03 3.98 8.74
N VAL A 279 -4.32 2.86 8.77
CA VAL A 279 -3.47 2.35 7.69
C VAL A 279 -3.97 0.98 7.26
N THR A 280 -4.27 0.83 5.97
CA THR A 280 -4.71 -0.45 5.39
C THR A 280 -4.05 -0.69 4.05
N TYR A 281 -4.12 -1.92 3.54
CA TYR A 281 -3.77 -2.23 2.16
C TYR A 281 -5.04 -2.55 1.38
N ASN A 282 -5.47 -1.63 0.50
CA ASN A 282 -6.70 -1.73 -0.30
C ASN A 282 -8.03 -1.66 0.51
N GLY A 283 -7.95 -1.48 1.84
CA GLY A 283 -9.10 -1.46 2.73
C GLY A 283 -10.09 -0.29 2.59
N LYS A 284 -9.79 0.76 1.81
CA LYS A 284 -10.82 1.72 1.37
C LYS A 284 -11.91 1.06 0.53
N ALA A 285 -11.54 0.04 -0.25
CA ALA A 285 -12.44 -0.66 -1.16
C ALA A 285 -13.01 -1.98 -0.58
N PHE A 286 -12.37 -2.57 0.44
CA PHE A 286 -12.71 -3.90 0.96
C PHE A 286 -13.06 -3.88 2.46
N ASP A 287 -12.06 -3.72 3.35
CA ASP A 287 -12.22 -3.86 4.80
C ASP A 287 -13.22 -2.87 5.40
N MET A 288 -13.05 -1.56 5.16
CA MET A 288 -13.88 -0.54 5.81
C MET A 288 -15.35 -0.60 5.37
N PRO A 289 -15.70 -0.76 4.07
CA PRO A 289 -17.08 -1.02 3.66
C PRO A 289 -17.72 -2.26 4.31
N LEU A 290 -16.96 -3.36 4.45
CA LEU A 290 -17.43 -4.56 5.15
C LEU A 290 -17.68 -4.27 6.63
N LEU A 291 -16.71 -3.68 7.32
CA LEU A 291 -16.79 -3.39 8.75
C LEU A 291 -17.95 -2.46 9.10
N ARG A 292 -18.16 -1.37 8.33
CA ARG A 292 -19.36 -0.50 8.45
C ARG A 292 -20.66 -1.31 8.40
N THR A 293 -20.75 -2.24 7.45
CA THR A 293 -21.93 -3.12 7.30
C THR A 293 -22.10 -4.03 8.52
N ARG A 294 -21.00 -4.56 9.08
CA ARG A 294 -21.06 -5.39 10.30
C ARG A 294 -21.47 -4.60 11.54
N PHE A 295 -21.00 -3.36 11.73
CA PHE A 295 -21.47 -2.48 12.81
C PHE A 295 -22.99 -2.28 12.75
N VAL A 296 -23.53 -1.94 11.58
CA VAL A 296 -24.98 -1.77 11.36
C VAL A 296 -25.75 -3.06 11.63
N MET A 297 -25.28 -4.21 11.11
CA MET A 297 -25.95 -5.50 11.32
C MET A 297 -25.96 -5.96 12.78
N ASN A 298 -24.92 -5.64 13.55
CA ASN A 298 -24.84 -5.91 14.98
C ASN A 298 -25.51 -4.81 15.84
N ARG A 299 -26.15 -3.80 15.22
CA ARG A 299 -26.81 -2.65 15.90
C ARG A 299 -25.87 -1.82 16.77
N LEU A 300 -24.57 -1.84 16.45
CA LEU A 300 -23.56 -1.03 17.09
C LEU A 300 -23.43 0.30 16.34
N PRO A 301 -23.22 1.45 17.02
CA PRO A 301 -22.92 2.69 16.35
C PRO A 301 -21.57 2.54 15.61
N PRO A 302 -21.48 2.87 14.31
CA PRO A 302 -20.20 2.88 13.62
C PRO A 302 -19.30 3.96 14.25
N PRO A 303 -18.03 3.66 14.56
CA PRO A 303 -17.11 4.66 15.08
C PRO A 303 -16.84 5.75 14.02
N PRO A 304 -16.49 6.99 14.45
CA PRO A 304 -15.95 7.97 13.53
C PRO A 304 -14.65 7.43 12.94
N GLU A 305 -14.54 7.44 11.61
CA GLU A 305 -13.33 6.98 10.93
C GLU A 305 -12.28 8.09 10.92
N PRO A 306 -11.06 7.85 11.44
CA PRO A 306 -9.97 8.80 11.35
C PRO A 306 -9.44 8.87 9.91
N PRO A 307 -8.62 9.89 9.57
CA PRO A 307 -7.93 9.99 8.28
C PRO A 307 -7.28 8.66 7.85
N HIS A 308 -7.42 8.30 6.58
CA HIS A 308 -7.16 6.94 6.12
C HIS A 308 -6.07 6.89 5.05
N LEU A 309 -4.91 6.37 5.42
CA LEU A 309 -3.82 6.04 4.51
C LEU A 309 -4.02 4.64 3.93
N ASP A 310 -4.45 4.56 2.68
CA ASP A 310 -4.50 3.29 1.94
C ASP A 310 -3.24 3.12 1.08
N LEU A 311 -2.39 2.18 1.49
CA LEU A 311 -1.07 1.94 0.92
C LEU A 311 -1.13 1.41 -0.52
N VAL A 312 -2.25 0.82 -0.97
CA VAL A 312 -2.34 0.33 -2.36
C VAL A 312 -2.29 1.49 -3.35
N HIS A 313 -2.79 2.67 -2.98
CA HIS A 313 -2.74 3.86 -3.83
C HIS A 313 -1.33 4.44 -3.90
N VAL A 314 -0.61 4.50 -2.77
CA VAL A 314 0.79 4.93 -2.71
C VAL A 314 1.66 3.99 -3.55
N ALA A 315 1.56 2.69 -3.32
CA ALA A 315 2.32 1.67 -4.05
C ALA A 315 2.03 1.69 -5.57
N ARG A 316 0.78 1.92 -5.99
CA ARG A 316 0.41 2.08 -7.40
C ARG A 316 0.95 3.36 -8.04
N ARG A 317 1.28 4.41 -7.27
CA ARG A 317 1.87 5.65 -7.82
C ARG A 317 3.39 5.53 -7.93
N ILE A 318 4.05 5.01 -6.89
CA ILE A 318 5.50 4.83 -6.84
C ILE A 318 5.93 3.71 -7.82
N HIS A 319 5.39 2.51 -7.65
CA HIS A 319 5.98 1.30 -8.24
C HIS A 319 5.38 0.88 -9.59
N LYS A 320 4.50 1.67 -10.21
CA LYS A 320 3.79 1.26 -11.45
C LYS A 320 4.73 1.05 -12.65
N GLY A 321 5.84 1.79 -12.75
CA GLY A 321 6.81 1.64 -13.84
C GLY A 321 7.53 0.29 -13.79
N ARG A 322 7.93 -0.13 -12.58
CA ARG A 322 8.77 -1.29 -12.33
C ARG A 322 8.00 -2.58 -12.04
N LEU A 323 6.97 -2.52 -11.19
CA LEU A 323 6.33 -3.71 -10.63
C LEU A 323 5.10 -4.16 -11.42
N ARG A 324 5.15 -5.40 -11.91
CA ARG A 324 4.03 -6.09 -12.57
C ARG A 324 2.84 -6.27 -11.63
N SER A 325 3.09 -6.78 -10.42
CA SER A 325 2.10 -6.88 -9.35
C SER A 325 2.32 -5.82 -8.28
N ARG A 326 1.22 -5.36 -7.68
CA ARG A 326 1.17 -4.45 -6.53
C ARG A 326 0.17 -5.04 -5.53
N THR A 327 0.50 -6.24 -5.05
CA THR A 327 -0.06 -6.89 -3.86
C THR A 327 0.92 -6.74 -2.70
N LEU A 328 0.47 -6.92 -1.45
CA LEU A 328 1.33 -6.71 -0.29
C LEU A 328 2.54 -7.67 -0.27
N ILE A 329 2.30 -8.97 -0.55
CA ILE A 329 3.36 -9.98 -0.77
C ILE A 329 4.37 -9.56 -1.85
N ALA A 330 3.92 -8.95 -2.95
CA ALA A 330 4.81 -8.50 -4.02
C ALA A 330 5.67 -7.30 -3.58
N LEU A 331 5.16 -6.40 -2.72
CA LEU A 331 5.95 -5.32 -2.14
C LEU A 331 6.93 -5.84 -1.07
N GLU A 332 6.53 -6.83 -0.27
CA GLU A 332 7.44 -7.52 0.64
C GLU A 332 8.64 -8.09 -0.11
N HIS A 333 8.41 -8.80 -1.22
CA HIS A 333 9.48 -9.34 -2.05
C HIS A 333 10.31 -8.22 -2.71
N GLU A 334 9.68 -7.39 -3.54
CA GLU A 334 10.35 -6.50 -4.49
C GLU A 334 10.79 -5.13 -3.92
N VAL A 335 10.38 -4.81 -2.69
CA VAL A 335 10.67 -3.53 -2.04
C VAL A 335 11.27 -3.74 -0.65
N LEU A 336 10.71 -4.64 0.18
CA LEU A 336 11.22 -4.93 1.52
C LEU A 336 12.29 -6.04 1.52
N GLY A 337 12.43 -6.82 0.46
CA GLY A 337 13.39 -7.93 0.37
C GLY A 337 13.04 -9.12 1.27
N ARG A 338 11.75 -9.33 1.58
CA ARG A 338 11.26 -10.48 2.35
C ARG A 338 10.66 -11.53 1.43
N VAL A 339 11.15 -12.76 1.53
CA VAL A 339 10.49 -13.95 0.98
C VAL A 339 9.65 -14.57 2.10
N ARG A 340 8.39 -14.89 1.83
CA ARG A 340 7.56 -15.70 2.75
C ARG A 340 7.71 -17.18 2.39
N ILE A 341 7.88 -18.04 3.37
CA ILE A 341 8.00 -19.49 3.21
C ILE A 341 6.77 -20.14 3.84
N GLY A 342 6.06 -21.01 3.11
CA GLY A 342 4.88 -21.71 3.63
C GLY A 342 3.63 -20.83 3.80
N ASP A 343 3.59 -19.63 3.22
CA ASP A 343 2.47 -18.70 3.38
C ASP A 343 1.15 -19.28 2.83
N THR A 344 0.04 -18.99 3.52
CA THR A 344 -1.28 -19.50 3.13
C THR A 344 -1.77 -18.77 1.88
N PRO A 345 -2.08 -19.46 0.77
CA PRO A 345 -2.64 -18.79 -0.40
C PRO A 345 -4.00 -18.17 -0.07
N GLY A 346 -4.21 -16.89 -0.41
CA GLY A 346 -5.47 -16.18 -0.08
C GLY A 346 -6.76 -16.85 -0.55
N GLY A 347 -6.70 -17.71 -1.58
CA GLY A 347 -7.84 -18.53 -2.03
C GLY A 347 -8.21 -19.69 -1.09
N GLU A 348 -7.30 -20.12 -0.23
CA GLU A 348 -7.47 -21.24 0.72
C GLU A 348 -7.95 -20.76 2.10
N ILE A 349 -7.71 -19.50 2.45
CA ILE A 349 -8.09 -18.87 3.74
C ILE A 349 -9.58 -19.09 4.07
N VAL A 350 -10.47 -18.88 3.09
CA VAL A 350 -11.92 -19.11 3.25
C VAL A 350 -12.24 -20.59 3.52
N ALA A 351 -11.51 -21.50 2.87
CA ALA A 351 -11.70 -22.94 3.02
C ALA A 351 -11.18 -23.45 4.38
N ALA A 352 -10.07 -22.89 4.87
CA ALA A 352 -9.50 -23.14 6.19
C ALA A 352 -10.48 -22.77 7.31
N TYR A 353 -11.03 -21.54 7.29
CA TYR A 353 -12.04 -21.14 8.27
C TYR A 353 -13.33 -21.96 8.17
N ALA A 354 -13.79 -22.27 6.95
CA ALA A 354 -14.95 -23.13 6.75
C ALA A 354 -14.71 -24.58 7.25
N HIS A 355 -13.47 -25.07 7.24
CA HIS A 355 -13.07 -26.36 7.81
C HIS A 355 -13.10 -26.30 9.34
N PHE A 356 -12.40 -25.34 9.94
CA PHE A 356 -12.41 -25.07 11.38
C PHE A 356 -13.84 -24.99 11.96
N LEU A 357 -14.77 -24.27 11.30
CA LEU A 357 -16.18 -24.20 11.73
C LEU A 357 -16.95 -25.55 11.69
N ARG A 358 -16.47 -26.54 10.93
CA ARG A 358 -17.08 -27.89 10.85
C ARG A 358 -16.43 -28.87 11.83
N THR A 359 -15.11 -28.82 11.96
CA THR A 359 -14.30 -29.84 12.64
C THR A 359 -13.77 -29.42 14.01
N GLY A 360 -13.71 -28.11 14.28
CA GLY A 360 -12.94 -27.54 15.39
C GLY A 360 -11.42 -27.71 15.22
N ASP A 361 -10.96 -28.04 14.01
CA ASP A 361 -9.55 -28.20 13.68
C ASP A 361 -8.86 -26.83 13.69
N GLU A 362 -8.03 -26.63 14.70
CA GLU A 362 -7.39 -25.37 15.03
C GLU A 362 -6.08 -25.14 14.27
N ASP A 363 -5.38 -26.22 13.91
CA ASP A 363 -4.13 -26.18 13.13
C ASP A 363 -4.40 -25.60 11.73
N ALA A 364 -5.59 -25.88 11.18
CA ALA A 364 -6.04 -25.32 9.90
C ALA A 364 -6.09 -23.77 9.87
N LEU A 365 -6.16 -23.09 11.02
CA LEU A 365 -6.14 -21.63 11.09
C LEU A 365 -4.75 -21.05 11.39
N LEU A 366 -3.75 -21.84 11.78
CA LEU A 366 -2.45 -21.31 12.19
C LEU A 366 -1.78 -20.47 11.09
N GLY A 367 -1.74 -21.00 9.87
CA GLY A 367 -1.18 -20.28 8.71
C GLY A 367 -1.96 -19.00 8.34
N VAL A 368 -3.27 -18.93 8.60
CA VAL A 368 -4.09 -17.73 8.40
C VAL A 368 -3.76 -16.66 9.45
N VAL A 369 -3.54 -17.09 10.69
CA VAL A 369 -3.16 -16.22 11.81
C VAL A 369 -1.76 -15.65 11.59
N GLU A 370 -0.83 -16.44 11.07
CA GLU A 370 0.51 -15.99 10.68
C GLU A 370 0.49 -15.04 9.49
N HIS A 371 -0.32 -15.32 8.45
CA HIS A 371 -0.53 -14.47 7.27
C HIS A 371 -0.99 -13.05 7.67
N ASN A 372 -2.14 -12.97 8.34
CA ASN A 372 -2.72 -11.71 8.78
C ASN A 372 -1.78 -10.89 9.70
N SER A 373 -1.02 -11.56 10.58
CA SER A 373 0.01 -10.91 11.39
C SER A 373 1.15 -10.34 10.52
N ALA A 374 1.59 -11.09 9.52
CA ALA A 374 2.63 -10.68 8.57
C ALA A 374 2.18 -9.50 7.69
N ASP A 375 0.94 -9.48 7.20
CA ASP A 375 0.36 -8.40 6.39
C ASP A 375 0.28 -7.09 7.20
N VAL A 376 -0.23 -7.14 8.43
CA VAL A 376 -0.28 -5.98 9.32
C VAL A 376 1.11 -5.40 9.58
N LEU A 377 2.11 -6.24 9.86
CA LEU A 377 3.50 -5.81 10.07
C LEU A 377 4.16 -5.29 8.79
N ALA A 378 3.82 -5.83 7.62
CA ALA A 378 4.31 -5.32 6.33
C ALA A 378 3.80 -3.89 6.06
N MET A 379 2.57 -3.56 6.45
CA MET A 379 2.06 -2.19 6.37
C MET A 379 2.82 -1.23 7.30
N VAL A 380 3.17 -1.65 8.52
CA VAL A 380 4.04 -0.87 9.42
C VAL A 380 5.38 -0.58 8.73
N ALA A 381 6.03 -1.60 8.18
CA ALA A 381 7.30 -1.44 7.47
C ALA A 381 7.21 -0.51 6.25
N LEU A 382 6.11 -0.57 5.48
CA LEU A 382 5.86 0.32 4.34
C LEU A 382 5.62 1.77 4.76
N VAL A 383 4.92 2.03 5.88
CA VAL A 383 4.76 3.40 6.41
C VAL A 383 6.11 3.98 6.81
N GLY A 384 6.96 3.21 7.48
CA GLY A 384 8.34 3.63 7.76
C GLY A 384 9.12 3.94 6.48
N LEU A 385 9.09 3.05 5.49
CA LEU A 385 9.78 3.26 4.22
C LEU A 385 9.30 4.50 3.45
N TYR A 386 7.99 4.78 3.46
CA TYR A 386 7.40 5.90 2.71
C TYR A 386 7.44 7.24 3.47
N GLY A 387 7.68 7.24 4.79
CA GLY A 387 7.79 8.44 5.62
C GLY A 387 9.23 8.91 5.90
N GLU A 388 10.24 8.10 5.60
CA GLU A 388 11.66 8.45 5.77
C GLU A 388 12.23 9.18 4.52
N PRO A 389 13.45 9.75 4.57
CA PRO A 389 14.14 10.27 3.39
C PRO A 389 14.33 9.19 2.32
N LEU A 390 13.51 9.27 1.26
CA LEU A 390 13.27 8.22 0.26
C LEU A 390 14.47 7.78 -0.60
N GLY A 391 15.68 8.28 -0.35
CA GLY A 391 16.89 8.01 -1.14
C GLY A 391 17.35 6.54 -1.17
N SER A 392 16.79 5.69 -0.32
CA SER A 392 16.98 4.23 -0.35
C SER A 392 16.10 3.49 -1.37
N LEU A 393 15.11 4.16 -1.96
CA LEU A 393 14.38 3.65 -3.12
C LEU A 393 15.27 3.76 -4.37
N ILE A 394 15.10 2.83 -5.30
CA ILE A 394 15.86 2.82 -6.57
C ILE A 394 15.33 3.89 -7.54
N GLY A 395 16.14 4.28 -8.52
CA GLY A 395 15.83 5.38 -9.45
C GLY A 395 14.45 5.32 -10.13
N GLU A 396 13.98 4.14 -10.52
CA GLU A 396 12.62 3.98 -11.11
C GLU A 396 11.50 4.30 -10.11
N ASP A 397 11.63 3.84 -8.86
CA ASP A 397 10.65 4.10 -7.81
C ASP A 397 10.71 5.57 -7.38
N LEU A 398 11.91 6.16 -7.30
CA LEU A 398 12.13 7.60 -7.07
C LEU A 398 11.48 8.46 -8.17
N ALA A 399 11.48 8.02 -9.42
CA ALA A 399 10.76 8.71 -10.50
C ALA A 399 9.24 8.71 -10.26
N GLY A 400 8.68 7.60 -9.77
CA GLY A 400 7.28 7.50 -9.36
C GLY A 400 6.93 8.39 -8.17
N VAL A 401 7.83 8.49 -7.18
CA VAL A 401 7.74 9.45 -6.07
C VAL A 401 7.75 10.89 -6.59
N ALA A 402 8.74 11.28 -7.38
CA ALA A 402 8.87 12.64 -7.91
C ALA A 402 7.64 13.06 -8.73
N ALA A 403 7.15 12.19 -9.62
CA ALA A 403 5.92 12.43 -10.37
C ALA A 403 4.67 12.54 -9.47
N THR A 404 4.67 11.89 -8.30
CA THR A 404 3.58 12.00 -7.31
C THR A 404 3.65 13.33 -6.56
N LEU A 405 4.82 13.74 -6.08
CA LEU A 405 5.01 15.03 -5.42
C LEU A 405 4.73 16.20 -6.38
N GLN A 406 5.06 16.06 -7.67
CA GLN A 406 4.67 17.03 -8.70
C GLN A 406 3.14 17.21 -8.75
N ARG A 407 2.39 16.10 -8.75
CA ARG A 407 0.92 16.12 -8.74
C ARG A 407 0.33 16.67 -7.44
N ALA A 408 1.05 16.52 -6.32
CA ALA A 408 0.70 17.11 -5.04
C ALA A 408 1.03 18.62 -4.94
N GLY A 409 1.70 19.20 -5.95
CA GLY A 409 2.13 20.59 -5.94
C GLY A 409 3.45 20.86 -5.20
N ALA A 410 4.10 19.83 -4.65
CA ALA A 410 5.40 19.93 -3.96
C ALA A 410 6.57 20.00 -4.98
N ILE A 411 6.53 20.99 -5.88
CA ILE A 411 7.36 21.05 -7.11
C ILE A 411 8.87 21.04 -6.83
N GLU A 412 9.35 21.76 -5.82
CA GLU A 412 10.79 21.84 -5.53
C GLU A 412 11.31 20.49 -4.98
N ARG A 413 10.60 19.88 -4.03
CA ARG A 413 10.93 18.54 -3.49
C ARG A 413 10.79 17.45 -4.56
N ALA A 414 9.83 17.60 -5.48
CA ALA A 414 9.73 16.73 -6.65
C ALA A 414 10.97 16.84 -7.56
N ALA A 415 11.50 18.05 -7.76
CA ALA A 415 12.70 18.27 -8.59
C ALA A 415 13.95 17.63 -7.96
N GLU A 416 14.16 17.78 -6.66
CA GLU A 416 15.25 17.12 -5.92
C GLU A 416 15.22 15.60 -6.12
N LEU A 417 14.05 14.99 -5.95
CA LEU A 417 13.89 13.54 -6.09
C LEU A 417 13.94 13.08 -7.56
N ALA A 418 13.59 13.93 -8.52
CA ALA A 418 13.76 13.64 -9.95
C ALA A 418 15.24 13.68 -10.39
N GLU A 419 16.03 14.61 -9.86
CA GLU A 419 17.48 14.63 -10.07
C GLU A 419 18.13 13.37 -9.45
N ALA A 420 17.74 13.01 -8.22
CA ALA A 420 18.17 11.77 -7.58
C ALA A 420 17.78 10.52 -8.39
N ALA A 421 16.54 10.47 -8.93
CA ALA A 421 16.06 9.37 -9.76
C ALA A 421 16.93 9.18 -11.02
N VAL A 422 17.32 10.26 -11.69
CA VAL A 422 18.22 10.20 -12.86
C VAL A 422 19.64 9.82 -12.46
N ALA A 423 20.17 10.39 -11.36
CA ALA A 423 21.51 10.07 -10.86
C ALA A 423 21.65 8.59 -10.44
N GLN A 424 20.57 7.96 -9.98
CA GLN A 424 20.51 6.52 -9.67
C GLN A 424 20.17 5.64 -10.90
N GLY A 425 20.12 6.19 -12.11
CA GLY A 425 19.89 5.40 -13.32
C GLY A 425 18.45 4.93 -13.52
N GLY A 426 17.44 5.66 -13.03
CA GLY A 426 16.01 5.33 -13.21
C GLY A 426 15.46 5.44 -14.65
N GLY A 427 16.34 5.47 -15.65
CA GLY A 427 16.06 5.40 -17.08
C GLY A 427 14.97 6.35 -17.60
N ALA A 428 14.22 5.87 -18.58
CA ALA A 428 13.12 6.58 -19.22
C ALA A 428 12.08 7.16 -18.24
N ALA A 429 11.80 6.46 -17.12
CA ALA A 429 10.87 6.93 -16.10
C ALA A 429 11.40 8.19 -15.38
N ALA A 430 12.68 8.17 -14.98
CA ALA A 430 13.33 9.30 -14.32
C ALA A 430 13.49 10.51 -15.25
N LEU A 431 13.92 10.30 -16.51
CA LEU A 431 14.01 11.37 -17.51
C LEU A 431 12.64 12.01 -17.76
N LYS A 432 11.59 11.19 -17.89
CA LYS A 432 10.22 11.71 -18.07
C LYS A 432 9.78 12.56 -16.87
N ALA A 433 10.00 12.07 -15.64
CA ALA A 433 9.64 12.79 -14.42
C ALA A 433 10.39 14.13 -14.32
N ARG A 434 11.72 14.12 -14.51
CA ARG A 434 12.54 15.34 -14.47
C ARG A 434 12.14 16.33 -15.55
N GLY A 435 11.90 15.88 -16.78
CA GLY A 435 11.44 16.74 -17.88
C GLY A 435 10.04 17.36 -17.63
N ASP A 436 9.09 16.57 -17.12
CA ASP A 436 7.76 17.07 -16.74
C ASP A 436 7.84 18.11 -15.60
N ILE A 437 8.73 17.92 -14.62
CA ILE A 437 8.93 18.82 -13.48
C ILE A 437 9.71 20.08 -13.89
N ALA A 438 10.77 19.96 -14.67
CA ALA A 438 11.52 21.09 -15.24
C ALA A 438 10.59 22.00 -16.05
N ARG A 439 9.71 21.42 -16.88
CA ARG A 439 8.68 22.16 -17.61
C ARG A 439 7.71 22.89 -16.67
N ALA A 440 7.34 22.29 -15.54
CA ALA A 440 6.47 22.93 -14.53
C ALA A 440 7.16 24.09 -13.80
N ARG A 441 8.48 24.00 -13.57
CA ARG A 441 9.33 25.08 -13.00
C ARG A 441 9.70 26.16 -14.02
N GLY A 442 9.36 25.96 -15.29
CA GLY A 442 9.71 26.88 -16.39
C GLY A 442 11.12 26.69 -16.97
N ASP A 443 11.90 25.71 -16.49
CA ASP A 443 13.18 25.31 -17.07
C ASP A 443 12.94 24.52 -18.36
N ARG A 444 12.76 25.27 -19.45
CA ARG A 444 12.53 24.74 -20.80
C ARG A 444 13.78 24.12 -21.41
N ALA A 445 14.97 24.49 -20.93
CA ALA A 445 16.24 23.96 -21.44
C ALA A 445 16.46 22.54 -20.91
N ARG A 446 16.32 22.33 -19.60
CA ARG A 446 16.37 20.98 -19.01
C ARG A 446 15.25 20.10 -19.52
N ALA A 447 14.02 20.63 -19.61
CA ALA A 447 12.90 19.86 -20.16
C ALA A 447 13.14 19.41 -21.60
N LEU A 448 13.76 20.25 -22.44
CA LEU A 448 14.12 19.88 -23.80
C LEU A 448 15.15 18.73 -23.81
N GLN A 449 16.24 18.88 -23.06
CA GLN A 449 17.30 17.88 -22.95
C GLN A 449 16.75 16.51 -22.50
N ASP A 450 15.90 16.49 -21.47
CA ASP A 450 15.33 15.27 -20.91
C ASP A 450 14.36 14.57 -21.88
N TYR A 451 13.52 15.34 -22.60
CA TYR A 451 12.63 14.75 -23.60
C TYR A 451 13.37 14.33 -24.88
N GLU A 452 14.42 15.03 -25.29
CA GLU A 452 15.27 14.63 -26.43
C GLU A 452 15.91 13.28 -26.14
N ALA A 453 16.57 13.14 -24.98
CA ALA A 453 17.14 11.88 -24.51
C ALA A 453 16.09 10.76 -24.44
N LEU A 454 14.95 11.01 -23.78
CA LEU A 454 13.85 10.06 -23.68
C LEU A 454 13.30 9.63 -25.06
N SER A 455 13.24 10.54 -26.03
CA SER A 455 12.73 10.25 -27.38
C SER A 455 13.67 9.38 -28.24
N ALA A 456 14.95 9.27 -27.85
CA ALA A 456 15.89 8.34 -28.45
C ALA A 456 15.70 6.90 -27.95
N GLU A 457 15.14 6.73 -26.75
CA GLU A 457 14.86 5.42 -26.13
C GLU A 457 13.41 4.94 -26.34
N VAL A 458 12.44 5.85 -26.31
CA VAL A 458 11.00 5.54 -26.25
C VAL A 458 10.19 6.42 -27.21
N ASP A 459 9.52 5.79 -28.17
CA ASP A 459 8.63 6.49 -29.13
C ASP A 459 7.23 6.77 -28.54
N ASP A 460 7.15 7.61 -27.51
CA ASP A 460 5.88 8.02 -26.88
C ASP A 460 5.24 9.26 -27.53
N ALA A 461 3.94 9.17 -27.83
CA ALA A 461 3.18 10.26 -28.46
C ALA A 461 3.02 11.50 -27.57
N GLY A 462 3.08 11.34 -26.24
CA GLY A 462 3.09 12.44 -25.27
C GLY A 462 4.43 13.16 -25.21
N VAL A 463 5.55 12.42 -25.28
CA VAL A 463 6.91 12.98 -25.40
C VAL A 463 7.07 13.74 -26.72
N ARG A 464 6.64 13.16 -27.85
CA ARG A 464 6.61 13.87 -29.15
C ARG A 464 5.80 15.16 -29.09
N LEU A 465 4.67 15.17 -28.36
CA LEU A 465 3.88 16.39 -28.13
C LEU A 465 4.64 17.44 -27.29
N ALA A 466 5.34 17.02 -26.24
CA ALA A 466 6.12 17.90 -25.38
C ALA A 466 7.27 18.55 -26.16
N LEU A 467 8.04 17.75 -26.92
CA LEU A 467 9.10 18.23 -27.81
C LEU A 467 8.57 19.17 -28.89
N ALA A 468 7.48 18.82 -29.58
CA ALA A 468 6.90 19.69 -30.60
C ALA A 468 6.50 21.08 -30.05
N LYS A 469 6.01 21.15 -28.80
CA LYS A 469 5.74 22.41 -28.11
C LYS A 469 7.03 23.16 -27.75
N LEU A 470 8.07 22.48 -27.27
CA LEU A 470 9.35 23.12 -26.94
C LEU A 470 10.06 23.66 -28.19
N TYR A 471 10.13 22.88 -29.27
CA TYR A 471 10.67 23.36 -30.53
C TYR A 471 9.83 24.51 -31.13
N GLU A 472 8.49 24.45 -31.07
CA GLU A 472 7.63 25.54 -31.57
C GLU A 472 7.78 26.86 -30.78
N HIS A 473 7.85 26.78 -29.46
CA HIS A 473 7.71 27.97 -28.60
C HIS A 473 9.02 28.47 -27.99
N HIS A 474 9.94 27.56 -27.63
CA HIS A 474 11.22 27.89 -26.99
C HIS A 474 12.36 27.99 -28.01
N VAL A 475 12.63 26.92 -28.77
CA VAL A 475 13.77 26.86 -29.71
C VAL A 475 13.48 27.61 -31.02
N ARG A 476 12.20 27.73 -31.39
CA ARG A 476 11.73 28.23 -32.70
C ARG A 476 12.15 27.38 -33.91
N SER A 477 12.53 26.13 -33.68
CA SER A 477 12.76 25.15 -34.75
C SER A 477 11.43 24.56 -35.26
N PHE A 478 10.78 25.28 -36.17
CA PHE A 478 9.47 24.87 -36.69
C PHE A 478 9.52 23.58 -37.52
N ALA A 479 10.65 23.27 -38.15
CA ALA A 479 10.85 22.04 -38.91
C ALA A 479 10.85 20.79 -37.99
N GLN A 480 11.67 20.78 -36.93
CA GLN A 480 11.68 19.68 -35.95
C GLN A 480 10.33 19.55 -35.23
N ALA A 481 9.68 20.67 -34.93
CA ALA A 481 8.32 20.65 -34.38
C ALA A 481 7.29 20.03 -35.34
N LEU A 482 7.43 20.23 -36.65
CA LEU A 482 6.53 19.68 -37.67
C LEU A 482 6.74 18.17 -37.85
N GLU A 483 7.99 17.72 -37.93
CA GLU A 483 8.34 16.30 -38.06
C GLU A 483 7.72 15.44 -36.93
N LEU A 484 7.83 15.90 -35.69
CA LEU A 484 7.23 15.23 -34.52
C LEU A 484 5.69 15.19 -34.56
N VAL A 485 5.05 16.20 -35.17
CA VAL A 485 3.60 16.28 -35.38
C VAL A 485 3.15 15.38 -36.53
N GLU A 486 4.01 15.14 -37.51
CA GLU A 486 3.76 14.21 -38.61
C GLU A 486 3.96 12.75 -38.20
N ARG A 487 4.93 12.47 -37.31
CA ARG A 487 5.06 11.19 -36.57
C ARG A 487 3.90 10.91 -35.58
N GLY A 488 2.94 11.84 -35.44
CA GLY A 488 1.74 11.70 -34.61
C GLY A 488 1.98 11.99 -33.13
N THR A 489 1.19 12.89 -32.56
CA THR A 489 1.28 13.33 -31.15
C THR A 489 0.04 12.92 -30.36
N ALA A 490 0.11 12.92 -29.03
CA ALA A 490 -1.02 12.67 -28.14
C ALA A 490 -2.18 13.72 -28.23
N GLU A 491 -2.09 14.68 -29.14
CA GLU A 491 -3.23 15.55 -29.50
C GLU A 491 -4.22 14.80 -30.39
N ALA A 492 -5.52 14.97 -30.12
CA ALA A 492 -6.59 14.54 -31.02
C ALA A 492 -6.47 15.23 -32.40
N GLU A 493 -6.89 14.54 -33.48
CA GLU A 493 -6.58 14.97 -34.85
C GLU A 493 -7.00 16.41 -35.21
N PRO A 494 -8.16 16.95 -34.77
CA PRO A 494 -8.49 18.36 -35.04
C PRO A 494 -7.47 19.33 -34.43
N ALA A 495 -6.90 19.01 -33.26
CA ALA A 495 -5.85 19.82 -32.64
C ALA A 495 -4.49 19.62 -33.34
N ARG A 496 -4.14 18.37 -33.69
CA ARG A 496 -2.91 18.01 -34.42
C ARG A 496 -2.85 18.67 -35.79
N ALA A 497 -3.95 18.62 -36.57
CA ALA A 497 -4.07 19.29 -37.87
C ALA A 497 -3.93 20.82 -37.75
N ARG A 498 -4.56 21.44 -36.73
CA ARG A 498 -4.38 22.88 -36.45
C ARG A 498 -2.94 23.24 -36.09
N ARG A 499 -2.21 22.37 -35.38
CA ARG A 499 -0.77 22.55 -35.10
C ARG A 499 0.06 22.43 -36.37
N ARG A 500 -0.13 21.37 -37.18
CA ARG A 500 0.56 21.15 -38.47
C ARG A 500 0.46 22.37 -39.37
N ALA A 501 -0.76 22.83 -39.66
CA ALA A 501 -0.99 23.98 -40.51
C ALA A 501 -0.43 25.30 -39.93
N ARG A 502 -0.37 25.44 -38.60
CA ARG A 502 0.26 26.60 -37.94
C ARG A 502 1.79 26.57 -38.06
N LEU A 503 2.40 25.39 -37.97
CA LEU A 503 3.86 25.22 -38.12
C LEU A 503 4.30 25.46 -39.57
N GLN A 504 3.58 24.92 -40.55
CA GLN A 504 3.82 25.17 -41.97
C GLN A 504 3.81 26.68 -42.29
N ARG A 505 2.77 27.41 -41.87
CA ARG A 505 2.72 28.89 -42.01
C ARG A 505 3.82 29.64 -41.28
N LYS A 506 4.38 29.10 -40.20
CA LYS A 506 5.53 29.68 -39.49
C LYS A 506 6.84 29.44 -40.24
N MET A 507 7.00 28.26 -40.85
CA MET A 507 8.15 27.95 -41.72
C MET A 507 8.15 28.83 -42.97
N GLU A 508 7.02 28.96 -43.66
CA GLU A 508 6.86 29.82 -44.84
C GLU A 508 7.23 31.28 -44.54
N ARG A 509 6.79 31.81 -43.39
CA ARG A 509 7.13 33.17 -42.95
C ARG A 509 8.62 33.32 -42.63
N ALA A 510 9.21 32.37 -41.90
CA ALA A 510 10.64 32.39 -41.56
C ALA A 510 11.55 32.24 -42.80
N ALA A 511 11.08 31.57 -43.85
CA ALA A 511 11.78 31.49 -45.14
C ALA A 511 11.55 32.74 -46.03
N GLY A 512 10.50 33.52 -45.77
CA GLY A 512 10.12 34.72 -46.52
C GLY A 512 10.63 36.04 -45.97
N GLU A 513 11.28 36.07 -44.80
CA GLU A 513 11.96 37.25 -44.25
C GLU A 513 13.41 37.32 -44.79
N PRO A 514 13.73 38.20 -45.76
CA PRO A 514 15.11 38.41 -46.16
C PRO A 514 15.89 39.08 -45.01
N ALA A 515 17.13 38.62 -44.78
CA ALA A 515 18.02 39.25 -43.81
C ALA A 515 18.23 40.73 -44.15
N GLU A 516 17.74 41.62 -43.29
CA GLU A 516 17.82 43.06 -43.52
C GLU A 516 19.31 43.50 -43.48
N VAL A 517 19.85 43.81 -44.65
CA VAL A 517 21.25 44.19 -44.82
C VAL A 517 21.53 45.45 -43.98
N ALA A 518 22.46 45.33 -43.03
CA ALA A 518 22.92 46.45 -42.21
C ALA A 518 23.51 47.57 -43.09
N SER A 519 22.67 48.53 -43.47
CA SER A 519 23.07 49.67 -44.29
C SER A 519 23.92 50.64 -43.45
N PRO A 520 25.09 51.10 -43.95
CA PRO A 520 26.03 51.83 -43.13
C PRO A 520 25.48 53.20 -42.72
N ARG A 521 25.46 53.48 -41.40
CA ARG A 521 25.13 54.79 -40.84
C ARG A 521 26.03 55.86 -41.45
N LYS A 522 25.49 56.70 -42.34
CA LYS A 522 26.17 57.91 -42.84
C LYS A 522 26.52 58.83 -41.65
N GLY A 523 27.81 58.91 -41.33
CA GLY A 523 28.32 59.81 -40.31
C GLY A 523 28.10 61.27 -40.69
N ARG A 524 27.18 61.95 -40.00
CA ARG A 524 27.12 63.41 -40.02
C ARG A 524 28.28 63.97 -39.19
N ARG A 525 29.32 64.46 -39.86
CA ARG A 525 30.29 65.39 -39.26
C ARG A 525 29.52 66.56 -38.64
N ARG A 526 29.70 66.80 -37.34
CA ARG A 526 29.55 68.13 -36.76
C ARG A 526 30.94 68.75 -36.68
N GLN A 527 31.15 69.87 -37.36
CA GLN A 527 32.24 70.78 -37.06
C GLN A 527 31.80 71.69 -35.90
N ALA A 528 32.67 71.87 -34.92
CA ALA A 528 32.69 73.06 -34.05
C ALA A 528 33.46 74.17 -34.81
N PRO A 529 33.39 75.46 -34.40
CA PRO A 529 33.69 75.90 -33.03
C PRO A 529 32.47 76.07 -32.12
#